data_AF-A0A1T0A6L9-F1
#
_entry.id   AF-A0A1T0A6L9-F1
#
_cell.length_a   1.000
_cell.length_b   1.000
_cell.length_c   1.000
_cell.angle_alpha   90.00
_cell.angle_beta   90.00
_cell.angle_gamma   90.00
#
_symmetry.space_group_name_H-M   'P 1'
#
loop_
_entity.id
_entity.type
_entity.pdbx_description
1 polymer ?
#
loop_
_entity_poly.entity_id
_entity_poly.type
_entity_poly.pdbx_seq_one_letter_code
_entity_poly.pdbx_strand_id
1 'polypeptide(L)' 'MHDFKLFKRTNPNLTKAKFILADSGYQGIKHIHANAFTPLKATKKYPLVQEAKDYNALLSKTRVRVEHIFAKF' A
#
# COMPACT_ATOMS: atom_id res chain seq x y z
N MET A 1 20.35 3.18 -2.10
CA MET A 1 19.63 1.91 -2.30
C MET A 1 18.16 2.18 -2.01
N HIS A 2 17.22 1.90 -2.92
CA HIS A 2 15.79 2.22 -2.70
C HIS A 2 15.09 1.18 -1.82
N ASP A 3 14.23 1.64 -0.91
CA ASP A 3 13.43 0.83 0.03
C ASP A 3 12.69 -0.33 -0.63
N PHE A 4 12.13 -0.12 -1.83
CA PHE A 4 11.41 -1.18 -2.52
C PHE A 4 12.31 -2.36 -2.95
N LYS A 5 13.59 -2.11 -3.24
CA LYS A 5 14.56 -3.17 -3.58
C LYS A 5 14.95 -3.97 -2.34
N LEU A 6 15.04 -3.32 -1.19
CA LEU A 6 15.28 -3.97 0.09
C LEU A 6 14.08 -4.83 0.47
N PHE A 7 12.87 -4.27 0.39
CA PHE A 7 11.61 -4.97 0.68
C PHE A 7 11.45 -6.27 -0.11
N LYS A 8 11.74 -6.26 -1.43
CA LYS A 8 11.72 -7.49 -2.24
C LYS A 8 12.70 -8.56 -1.75
N ARG A 9 13.86 -8.15 -1.22
CA ARG A 9 14.89 -9.06 -0.72
C ARG A 9 14.56 -9.63 0.66
N THR A 10 14.00 -8.81 1.55
CA THR A 10 13.71 -9.18 2.93
C THR A 10 12.39 -9.93 3.08
N ASN A 11 11.48 -9.79 2.12
CA ASN A 11 10.15 -10.38 2.18
C ASN A 11 9.90 -11.34 1.00
N PRO A 12 10.66 -12.45 0.85
CA PRO A 12 10.49 -13.39 -0.26
C PRO A 12 9.15 -14.16 -0.22
N ASN A 13 8.48 -14.21 0.94
CA ASN A 13 7.22 -14.93 1.15
C ASN A 13 5.95 -14.09 0.87
N LEU A 14 6.06 -12.95 0.18
CA LEU A 14 4.92 -12.07 -0.10
C LEU A 14 3.76 -12.79 -0.79
N THR A 15 4.04 -13.80 -1.60
CA THR A 15 3.04 -14.63 -2.29
C THR A 15 2.12 -15.43 -1.35
N LYS A 16 2.49 -15.60 -0.07
CA LYS A 16 1.65 -16.26 0.93
C LYS A 16 0.69 -15.31 1.65
N ALA A 17 0.87 -13.99 1.49
CA ALA A 17 -0.03 -13.03 2.10
C ALA A 17 -1.41 -13.07 1.41
N LYS A 18 -2.50 -13.00 2.18
CA LYS A 18 -3.86 -12.98 1.60
C LYS A 18 -4.13 -11.64 0.89
N PHE A 19 -3.66 -10.56 1.49
CA PHE A 19 -3.67 -9.20 0.96
C PHE A 19 -2.52 -8.41 1.57
N ILE A 20 -2.10 -7.35 0.90
CA ILE A 20 -1.04 -6.46 1.36
C ILE A 20 -1.60 -5.04 1.42
N LEU A 21 -1.43 -4.37 2.56
CA LEU A 21 -1.69 -2.94 2.70
C LEU A 21 -0.34 -2.24 2.73
N ALA A 22 -0.11 -1.30 1.82
CA ALA A 22 1.19 -0.64 1.72
C ALA A 22 1.07 0.85 1.39
N ASP A 23 2.15 1.57 1.67
CA ASP A 23 2.29 2.99 1.38
C ASP A 23 2.36 3.30 -0.12
N SER A 24 2.17 4.58 -0.47
CA SER A 24 2.29 5.04 -1.86
C SER A 24 3.68 4.81 -2.46
N GLY A 25 4.74 4.77 -1.62
CA GLY A 25 6.10 4.40 -2.02
C GLY A 25 6.24 2.94 -2.48
N TYR A 26 5.24 2.11 -2.23
CA TYR A 26 5.21 0.69 -2.55
C TYR A 26 4.19 0.34 -3.66
N GLN A 27 3.74 1.31 -4.46
CA GLN A 27 2.83 1.05 -5.59
C GLN A 27 3.31 -0.07 -6.53
N GLY A 28 4.62 -0.26 -6.65
CA GLY A 28 5.22 -1.35 -7.42
C GLY A 28 4.89 -2.77 -6.91
N ILE A 29 4.39 -2.92 -5.68
CA ILE A 29 3.96 -4.22 -5.12
C ILE A 29 2.81 -4.81 -5.93
N LYS A 30 1.91 -3.98 -6.48
CA LYS A 30 0.75 -4.46 -7.25
C LYS A 30 1.14 -5.33 -8.46
N HIS A 31 2.33 -5.13 -9.01
CA HIS A 31 2.87 -5.97 -10.10
C HIS A 31 3.35 -7.35 -9.62
N ILE A 32 3.62 -7.51 -8.33
CA ILE A 32 4.14 -8.72 -7.71
C ILE A 32 3.00 -9.48 -7.01
N HIS A 33 2.01 -8.76 -6.49
CA HIS A 33 0.89 -9.30 -5.74
C HIS A 33 -0.42 -8.61 -6.14
N ALA A 34 -1.33 -9.35 -6.77
CA ALA A 34 -2.60 -8.80 -7.28
C ALA A 34 -3.48 -8.19 -6.17
N ASN A 35 -3.54 -8.81 -4.98
CA ASN A 35 -4.31 -8.30 -3.83
C ASN A 35 -3.54 -7.27 -2.98
N ALA A 36 -2.70 -6.45 -3.62
CA ALA A 36 -2.03 -5.34 -2.95
C ALA A 36 -2.85 -4.06 -3.07
N PHE A 37 -3.12 -3.45 -1.92
CA PHE A 37 -3.89 -2.22 -1.78
C PHE A 37 -2.94 -1.10 -1.38
N THR A 38 -2.72 -0.19 -2.32
CA THR A 38 -1.91 1.02 -2.14
C THR A 38 -2.75 2.24 -2.47
N PRO A 39 -2.47 3.42 -1.87
CA PRO A 39 -3.16 4.64 -2.23
C PRO A 39 -3.01 4.96 -3.71
N LEU A 40 -4.10 5.42 -4.32
CA LEU A 40 -4.11 5.94 -5.68
C LEU A 40 -3.47 7.33 -5.70
N LYS A 41 -2.55 7.54 -6.64
CA LYS A 41 -1.83 8.81 -6.78
C LYS A 41 -2.52 9.69 -7.83
N ALA A 42 -2.78 10.94 -7.48
CA ALA A 42 -3.19 11.94 -8.46
C ALA A 42 -2.04 12.23 -9.43
N THR A 43 -2.35 12.40 -10.71
CA THR A 43 -1.39 12.92 -11.69
C THR A 43 -1.95 14.19 -12.33
N LYS A 44 -1.09 15.00 -12.94
CA LYS A 44 -1.51 16.25 -13.60
C LYS A 44 -2.60 16.03 -14.67
N LYS A 45 -2.59 14.87 -15.33
CA LYS A 45 -3.58 14.48 -16.34
C LYS A 45 -4.80 13.76 -15.76
N TYR A 46 -4.63 13.08 -14.63
CA TYR A 46 -5.68 12.28 -14.00
C TYR A 46 -5.78 12.67 -12.52
N PRO A 47 -6.56 13.71 -12.19
CA PRO A 47 -6.87 14.04 -10.81
C PRO A 47 -7.68 12.92 -10.16
N LEU A 48 -7.62 12.83 -8.82
CA LEU A 48 -8.42 11.86 -8.08
C LEU A 48 -9.89 12.24 -8.16
N VAL A 49 -10.68 11.37 -8.79
CA VAL A 49 -12.16 11.40 -8.72
C VAL A 49 -12.63 11.04 -7.30
N GLN A 50 -13.90 11.32 -7.00
CA GLN A 50 -14.42 11.19 -5.64
C GLN A 50 -14.28 9.77 -5.10
N GLU A 51 -14.55 8.76 -5.93
CA GLU A 51 -14.45 7.35 -5.60
C GLU A 51 -13.01 6.95 -5.24
N ALA A 52 -12.02 7.54 -5.92
CA ALA A 52 -10.60 7.29 -5.63
C ALA A 52 -10.18 7.94 -4.31
N LYS A 53 -10.78 9.09 -3.96
CA LYS A 53 -10.58 9.73 -2.65
C LYS A 53 -11.21 8.90 -1.53
N ASP A 54 -12.42 8.39 -1.74
CA ASP A 54 -13.13 7.57 -0.77
C ASP A 54 -12.38 6.25 -0.53
N TYR A 55 -11.85 5.63 -1.58
CA TYR A 55 -10.96 4.48 -1.49
C TYR A 55 -9.70 4.81 -0.66
N ASN A 56 -9.00 5.90 -0.97
CA ASN A 56 -7.82 6.32 -0.22
C ASN A 56 -8.14 6.60 1.26
N ALA A 57 -9.31 7.20 1.54
CA ALA A 57 -9.75 7.49 2.90
C ALA A 57 -10.05 6.21 3.70
N LEU A 58 -10.72 5.23 3.09
CA LEU A 58 -10.94 3.92 3.70
C LEU A 58 -9.62 3.22 4.00
N LEU A 59 -8.71 3.20 3.02
CA LEU A 59 -7.39 2.59 3.17
C LEU A 59 -6.59 3.24 4.31
N SER A 60 -6.64 4.57 4.42
CA SER A 60 -6.01 5.32 5.51
C SER A 60 -6.57 4.93 6.89
N LYS A 61 -7.91 4.83 7.03
CA LYS A 61 -8.54 4.39 8.29
C LYS A 61 -8.10 2.98 8.70
N THR A 62 -8.04 2.05 7.73
CA THR A 62 -7.56 0.68 8.00
C THR A 62 -6.11 0.68 8.46
N ARG A 63 -5.26 1.50 7.83
CA ARG A 63 -3.85 1.60 8.19
C ARG A 63 -3.60 2.19 9.56
N VAL A 64 -4.32 3.25 9.92
CA VAL A 64 -4.21 3.85 11.27
C VAL A 64 -4.49 2.81 12.35
N ARG A 65 -5.47 1.91 12.14
CA ARG A 65 -5.72 0.80 13.07
C ARG A 65 -4.54 -0.17 13.18
N VAL A 66 -3.89 -0.48 12.06
CA VAL A 66 -2.72 -1.36 12.01
C VAL A 66 -1.51 -0.68 12.69
N GLU A 67 -1.26 0.58 12.40
CA GLU A 67 -0.21 1.40 13.02
C GLU A 67 -0.41 1.49 14.54
N HIS A 68 -1.64 1.69 15.03
CA HIS A 68 -1.94 1.67 16.46
C HIS A 68 -1.68 0.31 17.14
N ILE A 69 -1.80 -0.81 16.43
CA ILE A 69 -1.45 -2.12 16.97
C ILE A 69 0.07 -2.24 17.07
N PHE A 70 0.79 -1.84 16.02
CA PHE A 70 2.25 -1.89 16.00
C PHE A 70 2.91 -0.88 16.95
N ALA A 71 2.31 0.28 17.18
CA ALA A 71 2.81 1.29 18.10
C ALA A 71 2.68 0.90 19.59
N LYS A 72 1.96 -0.17 19.89
CA LYS A 72 1.86 -0.75 21.25
C LYS A 72 2.97 -1.75 21.56
N PHE A 73 3.80 -2.09 20.57
CA PHE A 73 5.00 -2.90 20.72
C PHE A 73 6.23 -2.00 20.68
#